data_AF-A0A1G2WMX9-F1
#
_entry.id   AF-A0A1G2WMX9-F1
#
_cell.length_a   1.000
_cell.length_b   1.000
_cell.length_c   1.000
_cell.angle_alpha   90.00
_cell.angle_beta   90.00
_cell.angle_gamma   90.00
#
_symmetry.space_group_name_H-M   'P 1'
#
loop_
_entity.id
_entity.type
_entity.pdbx_description
1 polymer ?
#
loop_
_entity_poly.entity_id
_entity_poly.type
_entity_poly.pdbx_seq_one_letter_code
_entity_poly.pdbx_strand_id
1 'polypeptide(L)'
;MPDYFSALVIGVSIIVVAIFGCAMGQGRVVSSAVEAMARQPAMAGKIQLAMIMGLAFIESLTIYSLMLSFILVGKLPKTDAILEMFKNTQGKELLSSAGSILQYIAN
;
A
#
# COMPACT_ATOMS: atom_id res chain seq x y z
N MET A 1 2.57 14.13 -15.49
CA MET A 1 3.48 13.25 -14.73
C MET A 1 3.45 13.43 -13.20
N PRO A 2 3.17 14.60 -12.58
CA PRO A 2 3.28 14.74 -11.11
C PRO A 2 2.21 13.97 -10.31
N ASP A 3 1.02 13.75 -10.87
CA ASP A 3 -0.10 13.17 -10.12
C ASP A 3 -0.02 11.65 -9.94
N TYR A 4 0.64 10.95 -10.85
CA TYR A 4 0.74 9.48 -10.82
C TYR A 4 1.53 8.97 -9.61
N PHE A 5 2.76 9.48 -9.44
CA PHE A 5 3.61 9.08 -8.31
C PHE A 5 3.01 9.53 -6.97
N SER A 6 2.36 10.69 -6.94
CA SER A 6 1.67 11.19 -5.75
C SER A 6 0.51 10.29 -5.34
N ALA A 7 -0.33 9.86 -6.29
CA ALA A 7 -1.42 8.92 -6.04
C ALA A 7 -0.91 7.54 -5.58
N LEU A 8 0.21 7.07 -6.14
CA LEU A 8 0.84 5.82 -5.72
C LEU A 8 1.31 5.87 -4.26
N VAL A 9 2.00 6.94 -3.85
CA VAL A 9 2.48 7.12 -2.48
C VAL A 9 1.32 7.16 -1.49
N ILE A 10 0.24 7.89 -1.82
CA ILE A 10 -0.97 7.95 -1.00
C ILE A 10 -1.62 6.56 -0.90
N GLY A 11 -1.76 5.84 -2.01
CA GLY A 11 -2.35 4.49 -2.01
C GLY A 11 -1.58 3.50 -1.14
N VAL A 12 -0.25 3.47 -1.26
CA VAL A 12 0.60 2.57 -0.47
C VAL A 12 0.60 2.94 1.01
N SER A 13 0.68 4.23 1.34
CA SER A 13 0.70 4.67 2.74
C SER A 13 -0.60 4.35 3.50
N ILE A 14 -1.76 4.49 2.86
CA ILE A 14 -3.05 4.12 3.47
C ILE A 14 -3.10 2.63 3.80
N ILE A 15 -2.62 1.76 2.89
CA ILE A 15 -2.57 0.30 3.12
C ILE A 15 -1.71 -0.02 4.35
N VAL A 16 -0.54 0.61 4.47
CA VAL A 16 0.37 0.39 5.61
C VAL A 16 -0.28 0.81 6.93
N VAL A 17 -0.93 1.98 6.96
CA VAL A 17 -1.63 2.47 8.16
C VAL A 17 -2.79 1.54 8.54
N ALA A 18 -3.55 1.05 7.56
CA ALA A 18 -4.66 0.13 7.80
C ALA A 18 -4.18 -1.19 8.43
N ILE A 19 -3.11 -1.80 7.88
CA ILE A 19 -2.53 -3.04 8.41
C ILE A 19 -1.99 -2.83 9.83
N PHE A 20 -1.32 -1.71 10.08
CA PHE A 20 -0.80 -1.40 11.42
C PHE A 20 -1.93 -1.26 12.45
N GLY A 21 -3.02 -0.57 12.09
CA GLY A 21 -4.22 -0.47 12.93
C GLY A 21 -4.85 -1.82 13.23
N CYS A 22 -4.93 -2.71 12.23
CA CYS A 22 -5.44 -4.07 12.42
C CYS A 22 -4.57 -4.87 13.39
N ALA A 23 -3.24 -4.86 13.21
CA ALA A 23 -2.30 -5.57 14.08
C ALA A 23 -2.41 -5.12 15.54
N MET A 24 -2.52 -3.81 15.78
CA MET A 24 -2.74 -3.27 17.13
C MET A 24 -4.09 -3.71 17.72
N GLY A 25 -5.16 -3.71 16.91
CA GLY A 25 -6.48 -4.15 17.33
C GLY A 25 -6.49 -5.64 17.73
N GLN A 26 -5.87 -6.49 16.92
CA GLN A 26 -5.77 -7.93 17.19
C GLN A 26 -5.01 -8.22 18.48
N GLY A 27 -3.86 -7.58 18.69
CA GLY A 27 -3.07 -7.75 19.92
C GLY A 27 -3.87 -7.41 21.18
N ARG A 28 -4.66 -6.31 21.13
CA ARG A 28 -5.54 -5.92 22.24
C ARG A 28 -6.65 -6.93 22.48
N VAL A 29 -7.35 -7.37 21.43
CA VAL A 29 -8.43 -8.36 21.54
C VAL A 29 -7.92 -9.67 22.15
N VAL A 30 -6.77 -10.17 21.69
CA VAL A 30 -6.17 -11.39 22.23
C VAL A 30 -5.75 -11.22 23.69
N SER A 31 -5.07 -10.12 24.04
CA SER A 31 -4.64 -9.87 25.43
C SER A 31 -5.83 -9.84 26.38
N SER A 32 -6.86 -9.06 26.05
CA SER A 32 -8.06 -8.95 26.88
C SER A 32 -8.84 -10.26 26.97
N ALA A 33 -8.89 -11.04 25.89
CA ALA A 33 -9.52 -12.36 25.91
C ALA A 33 -8.77 -13.34 26.83
N VAL A 34 -7.45 -13.39 26.74
CA VAL A 34 -6.62 -14.26 27.60
C VAL A 34 -6.77 -13.88 29.08
N GLU A 35 -6.72 -12.59 29.41
CA GLU A 35 -6.98 -12.11 30.77
C GLU A 35 -8.38 -12.49 31.27
N ALA A 36 -9.40 -12.31 30.45
CA ALA A 36 -10.78 -12.67 30.80
C ALA A 36 -10.93 -14.19 31.02
N MET A 37 -10.30 -15.03 30.19
CA MET A 37 -10.29 -16.48 30.36
C MET A 37 -9.57 -16.90 31.65
N ALA A 38 -8.47 -16.23 32.00
CA ALA A 38 -7.76 -16.49 33.25
C ALA A 38 -8.60 -16.14 34.49
N ARG A 39 -9.37 -15.04 34.43
CA ARG A 39 -10.26 -14.61 35.54
C ARG A 39 -11.51 -15.48 35.66
N GLN A 40 -12.07 -15.93 34.54
CA GLN A 40 -13.31 -16.72 34.48
C GLN A 40 -13.13 -17.98 33.60
N PRO A 41 -12.42 -19.01 34.11
CA PRO A 41 -12.12 -20.22 33.34
C PRO A 41 -13.38 -21.00 32.93
N ALA A 42 -14.44 -20.96 33.73
CA ALA A 42 -15.72 -21.60 33.40
C ALA A 42 -16.37 -21.04 32.12
N MET A 43 -16.03 -19.81 31.73
CA MET A 43 -16.55 -19.13 30.54
C MET A 43 -15.56 -19.11 29.38
N ALA A 44 -14.40 -19.76 29.52
CA ALA A 44 -13.30 -19.66 28.56
C ALA A 44 -13.72 -20.00 27.12
N GLY A 45 -14.51 -21.05 26.92
CA GLY A 45 -15.00 -21.42 25.59
C GLY A 45 -15.86 -20.34 24.92
N LYS A 46 -16.71 -19.63 25.68
CA LYS A 46 -17.53 -18.53 25.13
C LYS A 46 -16.69 -17.30 24.82
N ILE A 47 -15.70 -16.99 25.67
CA ILE A 47 -14.76 -15.89 25.46
C ILE A 47 -13.90 -16.15 24.23
N GLN A 48 -13.38 -17.37 24.06
CA GLN A 48 -12.60 -17.76 22.90
C GLN A 48 -13.42 -17.65 21.61
N LEU A 49 -14.69 -18.06 21.62
CA LEU A 49 -15.58 -17.88 20.46
C LEU A 49 -15.74 -16.40 20.12
N ALA A 50 -16.03 -15.53 21.11
CA ALA A 50 -16.15 -14.10 20.89
C ALA A 50 -14.85 -13.47 20.37
N MET A 51 -13.69 -13.90 20.90
CA MET A 51 -12.36 -13.49 20.44
C MET A 51 -12.15 -13.86 18.96
N ILE A 52 -12.43 -15.11 18.57
CA ILE A 52 -12.26 -15.56 17.19
C ILE A 52 -13.16 -14.77 16.23
N MET A 53 -14.42 -14.51 16.62
CA MET A 53 -15.32 -13.70 15.81
C MET A 53 -14.79 -12.27 15.64
N GLY A 54 -14.32 -11.65 16.73
CA GLY A 54 -13.70 -10.32 16.68
C GLY A 54 -12.45 -10.28 15.79
N LEU A 55 -11.57 -11.29 15.93
CA LEU A 55 -10.38 -11.42 15.09
C LEU A 55 -10.72 -11.65 13.63
N ALA A 56 -11.74 -12.44 13.31
CA ALA A 56 -12.19 -12.69 11.95
C ALA A 56 -12.67 -11.40 11.26
N PHE A 57 -13.38 -10.52 11.98
CA PHE A 57 -13.75 -9.21 11.45
C PHE A 57 -12.54 -8.31 11.19
N ILE A 58 -11.58 -8.26 12.12
CA ILE A 58 -10.36 -7.47 11.93
C ILE A 58 -9.54 -8.04 10.76
N GLU A 59 -9.41 -9.36 10.67
CA GLU A 59 -8.70 -10.02 9.57
C GLU A 59 -9.34 -9.76 8.21
N SER A 60 -10.66 -9.61 8.12
CA SER A 60 -11.29 -9.29 6.84
C SER A 60 -10.78 -7.96 6.25
N LEU A 61 -10.47 -6.97 7.11
CA LEU A 61 -9.88 -5.69 6.70
C LEU A 61 -8.40 -5.84 6.31
N THR A 62 -7.67 -6.71 7.01
CA THR A 62 -6.28 -7.07 6.67
C THR A 62 -6.21 -7.75 5.30
N ILE A 63 -7.13 -8.67 5.02
CA ILE A 63 -7.24 -9.34 3.71
C ILE A 63 -7.60 -8.34 2.61
N TYR A 64 -8.46 -7.36 2.85
CA TYR A 64 -8.71 -6.29 1.85
C TYR A 64 -7.46 -5.46 1.56
N SER A 65 -6.65 -5.18 2.58
CA SER A 65 -5.37 -4.48 2.41
C SER A 65 -4.40 -5.30 1.57
N LEU A 66 -4.28 -6.61 1.83
CA LEU A 66 -3.50 -7.56 1.04
C LEU A 66 -4.00 -7.64 -0.41
N MET A 67 -5.32 -7.73 -0.61
CA MET A 67 -5.94 -7.75 -1.93
C MET A 67 -5.58 -6.49 -2.74
N LEU A 68 -5.66 -5.31 -2.11
CA LEU A 68 -5.27 -4.05 -2.74
C LEU A 68 -3.79 -4.06 -3.15
N SER A 69 -2.90 -4.58 -2.29
CA SER A 69 -1.49 -4.72 -2.61
C SER A 69 -1.25 -5.57 -3.87
N PHE A 70 -1.95 -6.71 -4.01
CA PHE A 70 -1.82 -7.54 -5.22
C PHE A 70 -2.35 -6.86 -6.47
N ILE A 71 -3.49 -6.15 -6.38
CA ILE A 71 -4.02 -5.37 -7.50
C ILE A 71 -3.03 -4.29 -7.94
N LEU A 72 -2.38 -3.63 -6.97
CA LEU A 72 -1.41 -2.57 -7.24
C LEU A 72 -0.18 -3.12 -7.96
N VAL A 73 0.37 -4.25 -7.51
CA VAL A 73 1.49 -4.94 -8.18
C VAL A 73 1.14 -5.25 -9.65
N GLY A 74 -0.08 -5.73 -9.92
CA GLY A 74 -0.50 -6.04 -11.30
C GLY A 74 -0.69 -4.82 -12.22
N LYS A 75 -0.87 -3.62 -11.66
CA LYS A 75 -1.10 -2.38 -12.44
C LYS A 75 0.12 -1.45 -12.53
N LEU A 76 1.19 -1.75 -11.80
CA LEU A 76 2.40 -0.94 -11.84
C LEU A 76 3.17 -1.16 -13.16
N PRO A 77 3.68 -0.08 -13.79
CA PRO A 77 4.49 -0.20 -15.00
C PRO A 77 5.80 -0.93 -14.68
N LYS A 78 6.26 -1.75 -15.63
CA LYS A 78 7.54 -2.46 -15.51
C LYS A 78 8.68 -1.45 -15.43
N THR A 79 9.71 -1.80 -14.66
CA THR A 79 10.90 -0.97 -14.47
C THR A 79 11.54 -0.57 -15.80
N ASP A 80 11.57 -1.46 -16.79
CA ASP A 80 12.15 -1.18 -18.11
C ASP A 80 11.41 -0.07 -18.85
N ALA A 81 10.08 -0.07 -18.81
CA ALA A 81 9.25 0.96 -19.43
C ALA A 81 9.48 2.33 -18.77
N ILE A 82 9.66 2.35 -17.44
CA ILE A 82 10.00 3.57 -16.70
C ILE A 82 11.38 4.08 -17.12
N LEU A 83 12.39 3.21 -17.21
CA LEU A 83 13.74 3.58 -17.63
C LEU A 83 13.76 4.13 -19.06
N GLU A 84 12.98 3.55 -19.96
CA GLU A 84 12.81 4.08 -21.32
C GLU A 84 12.14 5.45 -21.33
N MET A 85 11.10 5.67 -20.51
CA MET A 85 10.47 7.00 -20.38
C MET A 85 11.48 8.07 -19.90
N PHE A 86 12.36 7.74 -18.96
CA PHE A 86 13.41 8.66 -18.51
C PHE A 86 14.45 8.94 -19.59
N LYS A 87 14.90 7.89 -20.32
CA LYS A 87 15.85 8.03 -21.43
C LYS A 87 15.28 8.87 -22.57
N ASN A 88 14.02 8.64 -22.96
CA ASN A 88 13.38 9.35 -24.07
C ASN A 88 13.08 10.82 -23.72
N THR A 89 12.78 11.13 -22.46
CA THR A 89 12.56 12.51 -22.00
C THR A 89 13.84 13.34 -22.09
N GLN A 90 14.97 12.80 -21.64
CA GLN A 90 16.29 13.45 -21.75
C GLN A 90 16.72 13.64 -23.23
N GLY A 91 16.51 12.63 -24.07
CA GLY A 91 16.85 12.71 -25.50
C GLY A 91 16.06 13.77 -26.26
N LYS A 92 14.76 13.95 -25.96
CA LYS A 92 13.90 14.92 -26.65
C LYS A 92 14.21 16.38 -26.30
N GLU A 93 14.58 16.67 -25.05
CA GLU A 93 14.97 18.02 -24.64
C GLU A 93 16.27 18.47 -25.30
N LEU A 94 17.26 17.57 -25.41
CA LEU A 94 18.53 17.85 -26.10
C LEU A 94 18.33 18.09 -27.60
N LEU A 95 17.49 17.30 -28.27
CA LEU A 95 17.20 17.47 -29.70
C LEU A 95 16.35 18.73 -29.97
N SER A 96 15.41 19.07 -29.09
CA SER A 96 14.63 20.31 -29.18
C SER A 96 15.50 21.55 -28.98
N SER A 97 16.42 21.50 -28.01
CA SER A 97 17.37 22.60 -27.74
C SER A 97 18.41 22.75 -28.85
N ALA A 98 18.91 21.64 -29.41
CA ALA A 98 19.80 21.68 -30.57
C ALA A 98 19.09 22.24 -31.82
N GLY A 99 17.83 21.86 -32.06
CA GLY A 99 17.03 22.35 -33.19
C GLY A 99 16.79 23.86 -33.16
N SER A 100 16.47 24.43 -31.98
CA SER A 100 16.30 25.88 -31.82
C SER A 100 17.61 26.65 -31.97
N ILE A 101 18.73 26.10 -31.50
CA ILE A 101 20.06 26.70 -31.66
C ILE A 101 20.48 26.71 -33.14
N LEU A 102 20.30 25.60 -33.85
CA LEU A 102 20.62 25.53 -35.28
C LEU A 102 19.77 26.51 -36.10
N GLN A 103 18.51 26.69 -35.74
CA GLN A 103 17.61 27.63 -36.41
C GLN A 103 17.92 29.10 -36.06
N TYR A 104 18.48 29.37 -34.88
CA TYR A 104 18.99 30.69 -34.50
C TYR A 104 20.30 31.05 -35.23
N ILE A 105 21.17 30.08 -35.49
CA ILE A 105 22.44 30.28 -36.22
C ILE A 105 22.20 30.39 -37.74
N ALA A 106 21.12 29.80 -38.26
CA ALA A 106 20.80 29.79 -39.70
C ALA A 106 20.03 31.03 -40.21
N ASN A 107 19.74 32.00 -39.34
CA ASN A 107 19.03 33.26 -39.63
C ASN A 107 19.93 34.46 -39.35
#